data_AF-A0AAW6JKR7-F1
#
_entry.id   AF-A0AAW6JKR7-F1
#
_cell.length_a   1.000
_cell.length_b   1.000
_cell.length_c   1.000
_cell.angle_alpha   90.00
_cell.angle_beta   90.00
_cell.angle_gamma   90.00
#
_symmetry.space_group_name_H-M   'P 1'
#
loop_
_entity.id
_entity.type
_entity.pdbx_description
1 polymer ?
#
loop_
_entity_poly.entity_id
_entity_poly.type
_entity_poly.pdbx_seq_one_letter_code
_entity_poly.pdbx_strand_id
1 'polypeptide(L)'
;MKIQGIIKGNTIELSDIVLDKIVLPDEVRISIEIPDDLIIKKPKWQEWESIIGLWKDDPEIDEIFDIINQERHQDLGREVNLD
;
A
#
# COMPACT_ATOMS: atom_id res chain seq x y z
N MET A 1 -9.76 -29.67 -16.33
CA MET A 1 -9.50 -29.03 -17.65
C MET A 1 -8.62 -27.81 -17.41
N LYS A 2 -7.61 -27.54 -18.25
CA LYS A 2 -6.75 -26.36 -18.13
C LYS A 2 -7.17 -25.34 -19.19
N ILE A 3 -7.60 -24.15 -18.76
CA ILE A 3 -7.97 -23.05 -19.65
C ILE A 3 -6.71 -22.20 -19.85
N GLN A 4 -6.32 -21.99 -21.10
CA GLN A 4 -5.19 -21.12 -21.44
C GLN A 4 -5.70 -19.75 -21.86
N GLY A 5 -5.04 -18.72 -21.36
CA GLY A 5 -5.29 -17.33 -21.74
C GLY A 5 -4.00 -16.55 -21.90
N ILE A 6 -4.10 -15.39 -22.54
CA ILE A 6 -3.00 -14.46 -22.78
C ILE A 6 -3.32 -13.15 -22.05
N ILE A 7 -2.33 -12.60 -21.35
CA ILE A 7 -2.46 -11.28 -20.73
C ILE A 7 -2.31 -10.22 -21.83
N LYS A 8 -3.32 -9.36 -22.00
CA LYS A 8 -3.24 -8.18 -22.85
C LYS A 8 -3.56 -6.93 -22.02
N GLY A 9 -2.53 -6.14 -21.74
CA GLY A 9 -2.69 -4.96 -20.88
C GLY A 9 -3.14 -5.37 -19.47
N ASN A 10 -4.38 -5.03 -19.11
CA ASN A 10 -4.97 -5.29 -17.78
C ASN A 10 -6.09 -6.34 -17.80
N THR A 11 -6.28 -7.06 -18.92
CA THR A 11 -7.28 -8.11 -19.07
C THR A 11 -6.62 -9.45 -19.42
N ILE A 12 -7.27 -10.54 -19.01
CA ILE A 12 -6.91 -11.90 -19.40
C ILE A 12 -7.87 -12.30 -20.53
N GLU A 13 -7.34 -12.50 -21.74
CA GLU A 13 -8.11 -13.05 -22.85
C GLU A 13 -8.01 -14.57 -22.82
N LEU A 14 -9.15 -15.25 -22.79
CA LEU A 14 -9.21 -16.71 -22.88
C LEU A 14 -9.32 -17.11 -24.35
N SER A 15 -8.66 -18.20 -24.76
CA SER A 15 -8.72 -18.65 -26.15
C SER A 15 -10.14 -19.08 -26.54
N ASP A 16 -10.65 -18.51 -27.64
CA ASP A 16 -11.96 -18.84 -28.23
C ASP A 16 -12.11 -20.35 -28.52
N ILE A 17 -11.01 -21.04 -28.81
CA ILE A 17 -10.96 -22.51 -29.03
C ILE A 17 -11.44 -23.30 -27.81
N VAL A 18 -11.25 -22.74 -26.61
CA VAL A 18 -11.68 -23.33 -25.34
C VAL A 18 -13.15 -23.00 -25.09
N LEU A 19 -13.58 -21.75 -25.36
CA LEU A 19 -14.96 -21.31 -25.18
C LEU A 19 -15.95 -22.02 -26.12
N ASP A 20 -15.57 -22.26 -27.37
CA ASP A 20 -16.43 -22.94 -28.35
C ASP A 20 -16.73 -24.41 -28.02
N LYS A 21 -15.93 -25.03 -27.14
CA LYS A 21 -16.10 -26.43 -26.72
C LYS A 21 -16.74 -26.56 -25.33
N ILE A 22 -17.07 -25.46 -24.67
CA ILE A 22 -17.58 -25.47 -23.31
C ILE A 22 -18.88 -24.67 -23.24
N VAL A 23 -19.98 -25.38 -23.00
CA VAL A 23 -21.21 -24.74 -22.54
C VAL A 23 -21.10 -24.61 -21.02
N LEU A 24 -20.77 -23.42 -20.53
CA LEU A 24 -20.85 -23.11 -19.11
C LEU A 24 -22.29 -22.65 -18.80
N PRO A 25 -22.94 -23.21 -17.76
CA PRO A 25 -24.21 -22.67 -17.29
C PRO A 25 -24.04 -21.24 -16.76
N ASP A 26 -25.13 -20.49 -16.72
CA ASP A 26 -25.14 -19.15 -16.12
C ASP A 26 -24.63 -19.20 -14.67
N GLU A 27 -23.94 -18.13 -14.27
CA GLU A 27 -23.36 -17.93 -12.92
C GLU A 27 -22.17 -18.84 -12.53
N VAL A 28 -21.53 -19.54 -13.46
CA VAL A 28 -20.31 -20.30 -13.16
C VAL A 28 -19.14 -19.35 -12.85
N ARG A 29 -18.59 -19.47 -11.63
CA ARG A 29 -17.35 -18.80 -11.23
C ARG A 29 -16.13 -19.57 -11.73
N ILE A 30 -15.26 -18.89 -12.46
CA ILE A 30 -13.97 -19.41 -12.90
C ILE A 30 -12.87 -18.74 -12.06
N SER A 31 -12.01 -19.55 -11.43
CA SER A 31 -10.83 -19.08 -10.72
C SER A 31 -9.59 -19.31 -11.58
N ILE A 32 -8.77 -18.28 -11.74
CA ILE A 32 -7.49 -18.33 -12.46
C ILE A 32 -6.39 -18.13 -11.42
N GLU A 33 -5.50 -19.10 -11.32
CA GLU A 33 -4.32 -19.02 -10.45
C GLU A 33 -3.16 -18.44 -11.25
N ILE A 34 -2.60 -17.33 -10.75
CA ILE A 34 -1.45 -16.65 -11.36
C ILE A 34 -0.25 -16.88 -10.44
N PRO A 35 0.81 -17.55 -10.92
CA PRO A 35 2.06 -17.70 -10.17
C PRO A 35 2.65 -16.34 -9.76
N ASP A 36 3.09 -16.23 -8.51
CA ASP A 36 3.62 -14.99 -7.93
C ASP A 36 4.86 -14.45 -8.67
N ASP A 37 5.64 -15.32 -9.30
CA ASP A 37 6.83 -14.99 -10.08
C ASP A 37 6.51 -14.24 -11.39
N LEU A 38 5.28 -14.33 -11.88
CA LEU A 38 4.79 -13.59 -13.04
C LEU A 38 4.22 -12.21 -12.68
N ILE A 39 4.07 -11.92 -11.38
CA ILE A 39 3.53 -10.64 -10.90
C ILE A 39 4.65 -9.59 -10.90
N ILE A 40 4.63 -8.71 -11.90
CA ILE A 40 5.49 -7.53 -11.94
C ILE A 40 4.99 -6.53 -10.89
N LYS A 41 5.62 -6.53 -9.72
CA LYS A 41 5.38 -5.51 -8.69
C LYS A 41 5.94 -4.17 -9.19
N LYS A 42 5.05 -3.21 -9.45
CA LYS A 42 5.50 -1.84 -9.72
C LYS A 42 6.30 -1.33 -8.51
N PRO A 43 7.48 -0.71 -8.72
CA PRO A 43 8.24 -0.14 -7.63
C PRO A 43 7.42 0.99 -7.01
N LYS A 44 6.93 0.77 -5.79
CA LYS A 44 6.18 1.79 -5.05
C LYS A 44 7.04 2.99 -4.67
N TRP A 45 8.36 2.89 -4.76
CA TRP A 45 9.29 3.93 -4.32
C TRP A 45 8.95 5.34 -4.84
N GLN A 46 8.55 5.47 -6.11
CA GLN A 46 8.15 6.75 -6.71
C GLN A 46 6.89 7.36 -6.06
N GLU A 47 5.96 6.53 -5.60
CA GLU A 47 4.77 6.99 -4.84
C GLU A 47 5.15 7.39 -3.41
N TRP A 48 6.24 6.86 -2.87
CA TRP A 48 6.69 7.15 -1.50
C TRP A 48 7.54 8.41 -1.46
N GLU A 49 8.34 8.67 -2.50
CA GLU A 49 9.11 9.91 -2.67
C GLU A 49 8.23 11.17 -2.62
N SER A 50 6.95 11.09 -3.03
CA SER A 50 6.03 12.22 -2.98
C SER A 50 5.45 12.50 -1.59
N ILE A 51 5.59 11.56 -0.64
CA ILE A 51 4.97 11.64 0.70
C ILE A 51 6.02 11.76 1.80
N ILE A 52 7.20 11.15 1.59
CA ILE A 52 8.30 11.18 2.57
C ILE A 52 8.83 12.61 2.70
N GLY A 53 8.80 13.13 3.93
CA GLY A 53 9.31 14.46 4.23
C GLY A 53 8.35 15.60 3.88
N LEU A 54 7.09 15.33 3.55
CA LEU A 54 6.07 16.39 3.38
C LEU A 54 5.87 17.23 4.66
N TRP A 55 6.12 16.63 5.82
CA TRP A 55 6.06 17.30 7.12
C TRP A 55 7.31 18.11 7.43
N LYS A 56 8.37 17.99 6.62
CA LYS A 56 9.61 18.73 6.82
C LYS A 56 9.35 20.19 6.50
N ASP A 57 9.76 21.08 7.40
CA ASP A 57 9.57 22.53 7.29
C ASP A 57 8.08 22.95 7.38
N ASP A 58 7.22 22.09 7.95
CA ASP A 58 5.84 22.45 8.29
C ASP A 58 5.83 23.33 9.56
N PRO A 59 5.36 24.58 9.47
CA PRO A 59 5.45 25.54 10.57
C PRO A 59 4.58 25.19 11.78
N GLU A 60 3.46 24.49 11.58
CA GLU A 60 2.61 24.02 12.68
C GLU A 60 3.32 22.89 13.45
N ILE A 61 3.95 21.98 12.72
CA ILE A 61 4.75 20.90 13.32
C ILE A 61 5.96 21.48 14.05
N ASP A 62 6.70 22.41 13.44
CA ASP A 62 7.86 23.05 14.05
C ASP A 62 7.48 23.79 15.35
N GLU A 63 6.36 24.52 15.37
CA GLU A 63 5.85 25.21 16.57
C GLU A 63 5.52 24.22 17.70
N ILE A 64 4.86 23.10 17.39
CA ILE A 64 4.56 22.05 18.36
C ILE A 64 5.85 21.48 18.97
N PHE A 65 6.85 21.18 18.14
CA PHE A 65 8.12 20.64 18.62
C PHE A 65 8.89 21.67 19.47
N ASP A 66 8.84 22.95 19.13
CA ASP A 66 9.44 24.03 19.92
C ASP A 66 8.78 24.16 21.30
N ILE A 67 7.44 24.08 21.39
CA ILE A 67 6.72 24.09 22.66
C ILE A 67 7.11 22.89 23.52
N ILE A 68 7.09 21.67 22.95
CA ILE A 68 7.48 20.45 23.67
C ILE A 68 8.93 20.58 24.16
N ASN A 69 9.82 21.12 23.33
CA ASN A 69 11.21 21.32 23.70
C ASN A 69 11.34 22.32 24.86
N GLN A 70 10.59 23.42 24.83
CA GLN A 70 10.53 24.39 25.91
C GLN A 70 10.05 23.76 27.21
N GLU A 71 8.98 22.97 27.19
CA GLU A 71 8.45 22.25 28.37
C GLU A 71 9.46 21.25 28.95
N ARG A 72 10.17 20.49 28.10
CA ARG A 72 11.21 19.56 28.54
C ARG A 72 12.40 20.24 29.21
N HIS A 73 12.68 21.49 28.82
CA HIS A 73 13.76 22.29 29.39
C HIS A 73 13.30 23.16 30.57
N GLN A 74 12.00 23.20 30.89
CA GLN A 74 11.52 23.66 32.18
C GLN A 74 11.78 22.56 33.20
N ASP A 75 13.01 22.50 33.71
CA ASP A 75 13.35 21.65 34.86
C ASP A 75 12.63 22.18 36.10
N LEU A 76 11.37 21.76 36.28
CA LEU A 76 10.55 22.12 37.42
C LEU A 76 11.00 21.41 38.71
N GLY A 77 12.01 20.54 38.63
CA GLY A 77 12.40 19.66 39.72
C GLY A 77 11.24 18.82 40.24
N ARG A 78 11.44 18.16 41.38
CA ARG A 78 10.34 17.71 42.24
C ARG A 78 10.43 18.49 43.53
N GLU A 79 9.31 19.01 44.02
CA GLU A 79 9.24 19.43 45.42
C GLU A 79 9.51 18.22 46.29
N VAL A 80 10.65 18.23 46.98
CA VAL A 80 10.98 17.24 48.00
C VAL A 80 10.47 17.79 49.31
N ASN A 81 9.39 17.21 49.83
CA ASN A 81 8.96 17.48 51.19
C ASN A 81 9.96 16.81 52.15
N LEU A 82 10.61 17.61 52.99
CA LEU A 82 11.63 17.18 53.96
C LEU A 82 11.08 17.08 55.39
N ASP A 83 9.77 17.24 55.57
CA ASP A 83 9.09 17.10 56.87
C ASP A 83 8.91 15.63 57.32
#